data_AF-B8MVJ1-F1
#
_entry.id   AF-B8MVJ1-F1
#
_cell.length_a   1.000
_cell.length_b   1.000
_cell.length_c   1.000
_cell.angle_alpha   90.00
_cell.angle_beta   90.00
_cell.angle_gamma   90.00
#
_symmetry.space_group_name_H-M   'P 1'
#
loop_
_entity.id
_entity.type
_entity.pdbx_description
1 polymer ?
#
loop_
_entity_poly.entity_id
_entity_poly.type
_entity_poly.pdbx_seq_one_letter_code
_entity_poly.pdbx_strand_id
1 'polypeptide(L)'
;MIFTLPNRISLYQSTSDSNSGYSYNEYHMSTADDTTRTSSPTDSLVLGAQSHLPTLLNPVRAVETMTSILWNCVKLNNTIGKYSRQIQQIWSTTEVEKMRLYVDDIAQREYEEAVGIARRENALLAGRDMQGRYNETVYWNIISKGAKLIHPATLHMPKGPLGEFTMAEKVATEVFMQEAGFGTSVENQRRCRNLWKKLSEMRRVGISKILLYRRKEFDTYRKSFTQDAESLTEGVISWESVYGSLLEQLENRMMKQGDEDFTGLSDLLQFKILME
;
A
#
# COMPACT_ATOMS: atom_id res chain seq x y z
N MET A 1 -40.00 -14.85 5.59
CA MET A 1 -39.21 -14.11 6.60
C MET A 1 -37.96 -13.59 5.92
N ILE A 2 -37.92 -12.30 5.63
CA ILE A 2 -36.80 -11.61 4.98
C ILE A 2 -36.01 -10.94 6.10
N PHE A 3 -34.77 -11.37 6.34
CA PHE A 3 -33.85 -10.68 7.25
C PHE A 3 -32.94 -9.76 6.44
N THR A 4 -33.32 -8.49 6.40
CA THR A 4 -32.45 -7.35 6.06
C THR A 4 -31.48 -7.09 7.21
N LEU A 5 -30.17 -7.16 6.95
CA LEU A 5 -29.13 -6.70 7.88
C LEU A 5 -28.90 -5.18 7.71
N PRO A 6 -28.78 -4.38 8.79
CA PRO A 6 -28.63 -2.94 8.70
C PRO A 6 -27.16 -2.45 8.69
N ASN A 7 -26.97 -1.38 7.92
CA ASN A 7 -26.08 -0.23 8.10
C ASN A 7 -24.65 -0.42 8.64
N ARG A 8 -23.68 -0.18 7.75
CA ARG A 8 -22.38 0.37 8.14
C ARG A 8 -22.53 1.85 8.51
N ILE A 9 -22.06 2.18 9.70
CA ILE A 9 -21.90 3.51 10.26
C ILE A 9 -20.96 4.34 9.37
N SER A 10 -21.46 5.46 8.84
CA SER A 10 -20.69 6.53 8.19
C SER A 10 -20.71 7.73 9.13
N LEU A 11 -19.55 8.14 9.63
CA LEU A 11 -19.39 9.35 10.43
C LEU A 11 -18.39 10.28 9.75
N TYR A 12 -18.78 11.56 9.73
CA TYR A 12 -18.07 12.79 9.34
C TYR A 12 -18.14 13.26 7.88
N GLN A 13 -19.15 14.09 7.62
CA GLN A 13 -19.02 15.31 6.82
C GLN A 13 -18.44 16.43 7.72
N SER A 14 -17.57 17.28 7.17
CA SER A 14 -17.60 18.71 7.49
C SER A 14 -17.00 19.54 6.35
N THR A 15 -17.68 20.64 6.10
CA THR A 15 -17.56 21.66 5.06
C THR A 15 -16.60 22.77 5.46
N SER A 16 -15.92 23.40 4.51
CA SER A 16 -15.71 24.87 4.51
C SER A 16 -15.21 25.36 3.15
N ASP A 17 -16.01 26.23 2.53
CA ASP A 17 -15.59 27.20 1.52
C ASP A 17 -14.69 28.27 2.14
N SER A 18 -13.80 28.90 1.34
CA SER A 18 -13.65 30.37 1.20
C SER A 18 -12.34 30.78 0.51
N ASN A 19 -12.52 31.23 -0.73
CA ASN A 19 -11.88 32.32 -1.48
C ASN A 19 -10.85 33.27 -0.79
N SER A 20 -9.72 33.52 -1.45
CA SER A 20 -9.07 34.83 -1.77
C SER A 20 -7.62 34.56 -2.20
N GLY A 21 -7.02 35.13 -3.26
CA GLY A 21 -7.35 36.31 -4.03
C GLY A 21 -6.36 37.43 -3.74
N TYR A 22 -5.08 37.32 -4.14
CA TYR A 22 -4.21 38.48 -4.40
C TYR A 22 -3.20 38.21 -5.52
N SER A 23 -3.31 39.06 -6.53
CA SER A 23 -2.40 39.30 -7.65
C SER A 23 -1.44 40.43 -7.26
N TYR A 24 -0.16 40.32 -7.62
CA TYR A 24 0.69 41.47 -7.95
C TYR A 24 1.78 41.09 -8.97
N ASN A 25 1.80 41.87 -10.04
CA ASN A 25 2.73 41.95 -11.18
C ASN A 25 4.15 42.36 -10.74
N GLU A 26 5.20 41.73 -11.27
CA GLU A 26 5.99 42.17 -12.45
C GLU A 26 7.08 43.19 -12.09
N TYR A 27 8.36 42.81 -12.26
CA TYR A 27 9.40 43.72 -12.77
C TYR A 27 10.50 42.88 -13.45
N HIS A 28 10.43 42.84 -14.77
CA HIS A 28 11.55 42.51 -15.65
C HIS A 28 12.44 43.77 -15.77
N MET A 29 13.72 43.67 -15.41
CA MET A 29 14.75 44.50 -16.00
C MET A 29 15.96 43.66 -16.36
N SER A 30 16.21 43.62 -17.67
CA SER A 30 17.41 43.17 -18.33
C SER A 30 18.53 44.19 -18.11
N THR A 31 19.73 43.73 -17.78
CA THR A 31 20.97 44.28 -18.33
C THR A 31 21.99 43.16 -18.44
N ALA A 32 22.50 42.98 -19.66
CA ALA A 32 23.68 42.21 -19.95
C ALA A 32 24.89 42.96 -19.40
N ASP A 33 25.83 42.25 -18.78
CA ASP A 33 27.22 42.65 -18.86
C ASP A 33 28.12 41.42 -18.89
N ASP A 34 29.00 41.45 -19.88
CA ASP A 34 30.02 40.51 -20.26
C ASP A 34 31.19 40.63 -19.28
N THR A 35 31.55 39.56 -18.58
CA THR A 35 32.88 39.45 -17.97
C THR A 35 33.31 38.00 -17.89
N THR A 36 34.28 37.69 -18.74
CA THR A 36 35.13 36.51 -18.73
C THR A 36 35.72 36.28 -17.33
N ARG A 37 35.39 35.17 -16.66
CA ARG A 37 36.21 34.63 -15.56
C ARG A 37 35.89 33.17 -15.22
N THR A 38 36.89 32.34 -15.50
CA THR A 38 37.39 31.23 -14.67
C THR A 38 36.37 30.17 -14.24
N SER A 39 36.36 29.05 -14.98
CA SER A 39 35.74 27.79 -14.56
C SER A 39 36.27 27.35 -13.19
N SER A 40 35.41 27.43 -12.18
CA SER A 40 35.65 26.90 -10.85
C SER A 40 35.17 25.44 -10.79
N PRO A 41 35.81 24.53 -10.03
CA PRO A 41 35.49 23.08 -10.03
C PRO A 41 34.17 22.71 -9.32
N THR A 42 33.27 23.66 -9.13
CA THR A 42 32.04 23.50 -8.34
C THR A 42 30.80 23.32 -9.21
N ASP A 43 30.87 23.69 -10.50
CA ASP A 43 29.72 23.58 -11.43
C ASP A 43 29.47 22.15 -11.93
N SER A 44 30.40 21.21 -11.73
CA SER A 44 30.17 19.80 -12.06
C SER A 44 29.49 19.00 -10.94
N LEU A 45 29.35 19.56 -9.74
CA LEU A 45 28.71 18.90 -8.60
C LEU A 45 27.22 19.20 -8.47
N VAL A 46 26.72 20.25 -9.14
CA VAL A 46 25.30 20.65 -9.08
C VAL A 46 24.45 19.93 -10.15
N LEU A 47 25.07 19.39 -11.21
CA LEU A 47 24.36 18.59 -12.22
C LEU A 47 24.19 17.11 -11.85
N GLY A 48 24.87 16.62 -10.82
CA GLY A 48 24.75 15.25 -10.31
C GLY A 48 23.60 15.02 -9.31
N ALA A 49 22.99 16.09 -8.79
CA ALA A 49 21.99 16.01 -7.73
C ALA A 49 20.54 15.86 -8.21
N GLN A 50 20.27 16.04 -9.52
CA GLN A 50 18.92 15.93 -10.07
C GLN A 50 18.47 14.48 -10.33
N SER A 51 19.35 13.48 -10.21
CA SER A 51 19.04 12.08 -10.54
C SER A 51 18.32 11.28 -9.45
N HIS A 52 17.98 11.90 -8.32
CA HIS A 52 17.36 11.21 -7.17
C HIS A 52 15.93 11.64 -6.85
N LEU A 53 15.36 12.60 -7.59
CA LEU A 53 13.97 12.94 -7.38
C LEU A 53 13.09 11.82 -7.93
N PRO A 54 12.11 11.30 -7.17
CA PRO A 54 11.20 10.30 -7.68
C PRO A 54 10.42 10.88 -8.87
N THR A 55 10.20 10.07 -9.92
CA THR A 55 9.29 10.45 -11.00
C THR A 55 7.88 10.51 -10.43
N LEU A 56 7.35 11.72 -10.25
CA LEU A 56 6.03 11.94 -9.65
C LEU A 56 4.96 12.14 -10.74
N LEU A 57 4.38 11.04 -11.22
CA LEU A 57 3.17 11.12 -12.05
C LEU A 57 2.00 11.58 -11.17
N ASN A 58 1.37 12.71 -11.51
CA ASN A 58 0.35 13.35 -10.66
C ASN A 58 0.88 13.61 -9.22
N PRO A 59 1.73 14.65 -9.04
CA PRO A 59 2.55 14.82 -7.85
C PRO A 59 1.75 14.93 -6.55
N VAL A 60 0.57 15.58 -6.58
CA VAL A 60 -0.29 15.70 -5.40
C VAL A 60 -0.72 14.31 -4.93
N ARG A 61 -1.29 13.49 -5.82
CA ARG A 61 -1.74 12.14 -5.46
C ARG A 61 -0.59 11.19 -5.15
N ALA A 62 0.56 11.40 -5.78
CA ALA A 62 1.77 10.64 -5.50
C ALA A 62 2.27 10.87 -4.07
N VAL A 63 2.33 12.13 -3.63
CA VAL A 63 2.72 12.52 -2.27
C VAL A 63 1.73 11.97 -1.24
N GLU A 64 0.43 12.08 -1.48
CA GLU A 64 -0.60 11.50 -0.61
C GLU A 64 -0.45 9.97 -0.49
N THR A 65 -0.19 9.30 -1.61
CA THR A 65 -0.02 7.84 -1.67
C THR A 65 1.21 7.42 -0.88
N MET A 66 2.36 8.05 -1.11
CA MET A 66 3.60 7.73 -0.39
C MET A 66 3.52 8.07 1.09
N THR A 67 2.87 9.17 1.45
CA THR A 67 2.62 9.52 2.85
C THR A 67 1.78 8.45 3.54
N SER A 68 0.72 7.96 2.89
CA SER A 68 -0.09 6.86 3.43
C SER A 68 0.71 5.56 3.58
N ILE A 69 1.59 5.24 2.64
CA ILE A 69 2.49 4.07 2.70
C ILE A 69 3.46 4.18 3.88
N LEU A 70 4.16 5.31 4.01
CA LEU A 70 5.11 5.56 5.10
C LEU A 70 4.42 5.51 6.47
N TRP A 71 3.25 6.14 6.58
CA TRP A 71 2.43 6.08 7.79
C TRP A 71 2.01 4.65 8.13
N ASN A 72 1.62 3.86 7.13
CA ASN A 72 1.25 2.47 7.32
C ASN A 72 2.43 1.62 7.80
N CYS A 73 3.63 1.86 7.25
CA CYS A 73 4.88 1.24 7.71
C CYS A 73 5.12 1.52 9.20
N VAL A 74 5.09 2.79 9.60
CA VAL A 74 5.28 3.18 11.01
C VAL A 74 4.22 2.56 11.92
N LYS A 75 2.94 2.72 11.57
CA LYS A 75 1.82 2.26 12.39
C LYS A 75 1.85 0.74 12.60
N LEU A 76 2.03 -0.02 11.51
CA LEU A 76 1.98 -1.49 11.58
C LEU A 76 3.20 -2.05 12.30
N ASN A 77 4.41 -1.58 11.98
CA ASN A 77 5.61 -2.09 12.63
C ASN A 77 5.70 -1.68 14.11
N ASN A 78 5.19 -0.51 14.51
CA ASN A 78 5.12 -0.15 15.93
C ASN A 78 4.14 -1.05 16.68
N THR A 79 3.00 -1.36 16.06
CA THR A 79 1.99 -2.25 16.64
C THR A 79 2.52 -3.69 16.72
N ILE A 80 3.13 -4.20 15.65
CA ILE A 80 3.70 -5.55 15.61
C ILE A 80 4.89 -5.64 16.56
N GLY A 81 5.84 -4.71 16.50
CA GLY A 81 7.04 -4.68 17.35
C GLY A 81 6.69 -4.82 18.83
N LYS A 82 5.76 -3.99 19.33
CA LYS A 82 5.33 -3.98 20.73
C LYS A 82 4.70 -5.29 21.23
N TYR A 83 4.10 -6.09 20.34
CA TYR A 83 3.33 -7.27 20.76
C TYR A 83 3.86 -8.59 20.16
N SER A 84 4.84 -8.54 19.24
CA SER A 84 5.35 -9.67 18.45
C SER A 84 5.76 -10.90 19.27
N ARG A 85 6.50 -10.70 20.38
CA ARG A 85 6.94 -11.80 21.26
C ARG A 85 5.78 -12.51 21.95
N GLN A 86 4.68 -11.81 22.22
CA GLN A 86 3.49 -12.37 22.86
C GLN A 86 2.43 -12.84 21.83
N ILE A 87 2.58 -12.44 20.55
CA ILE A 87 1.69 -12.87 19.46
C ILE A 87 1.81 -14.38 19.17
N GLN A 88 2.96 -15.01 19.45
CA GLN A 88 3.15 -16.46 19.29
C GLN A 88 2.19 -17.31 20.14
N GLN A 89 1.59 -16.75 21.20
CA GLN A 89 0.61 -17.42 22.06
C GLN A 89 -0.85 -17.03 21.77
N ILE A 90 -1.12 -16.20 20.75
CA ILE A 90 -2.50 -15.77 20.46
C ILE A 90 -3.29 -16.93 19.88
N TRP A 91 -4.49 -17.10 20.45
CA TRP A 91 -5.44 -18.12 20.10
C TRP A 91 -6.03 -17.85 18.70
N SER A 92 -5.65 -18.64 17.69
CA SER A 92 -6.29 -18.61 16.37
C SER A 92 -6.98 -19.94 16.10
N THR A 93 -8.31 -19.92 16.04
CA THR A 93 -9.14 -21.10 15.73
C THR A 93 -10.09 -20.81 14.57
N THR A 94 -10.65 -21.87 14.00
CA THR A 94 -11.84 -21.83 13.15
C THR A 94 -13.07 -22.44 13.83
N GLU A 95 -12.93 -22.94 15.06
CA GLU A 95 -14.03 -23.55 15.83
C GLU A 95 -14.88 -22.51 16.55
N VAL A 96 -16.13 -22.35 16.12
CA VAL A 96 -17.06 -21.32 16.62
C VAL A 96 -17.28 -21.40 18.13
N GLU A 97 -17.42 -22.61 18.68
CA GLU A 97 -17.73 -22.76 20.11
C GLU A 97 -16.57 -22.29 20.99
N LYS A 98 -15.35 -22.62 20.60
CA LYS A 98 -14.18 -22.14 21.32
C LYS A 98 -13.97 -20.63 21.17
N MET A 99 -14.39 -20.01 20.06
CA MET A 99 -14.41 -18.54 19.95
C MET A 99 -15.34 -17.90 21.00
N ARG A 100 -16.51 -18.51 21.25
CA ARG A 100 -17.45 -18.01 22.27
C ARG A 100 -16.85 -18.11 23.67
N LEU A 101 -16.34 -19.30 24.01
CA LEU A 101 -15.69 -19.53 25.31
C LEU A 101 -14.53 -18.57 25.54
N TYR A 102 -13.77 -18.25 24.49
CA TYR A 102 -12.67 -17.30 24.57
C TYR A 102 -13.12 -15.87 24.86
N VAL A 103 -14.21 -15.41 24.22
CA VAL A 103 -14.79 -14.09 24.51
C VAL A 103 -15.32 -14.01 25.94
N ASP A 104 -15.98 -15.06 26.42
CA ASP A 104 -16.48 -15.13 27.79
C ASP A 104 -15.34 -15.12 28.82
N ASP A 105 -14.23 -15.80 28.52
CA ASP A 105 -13.01 -15.77 29.33
C ASP A 105 -12.39 -14.37 29.41
N ILE A 106 -12.27 -13.65 28.29
CA ILE A 106 -11.76 -12.26 28.28
C ILE A 106 -12.65 -11.35 29.14
N ALA A 107 -13.97 -11.53 29.08
CA ALA A 107 -14.93 -10.70 29.82
C ALA A 107 -14.82 -10.88 31.35
N GLN A 108 -14.23 -11.98 31.83
CA GLN A 108 -14.02 -12.25 33.25
C GLN A 108 -12.66 -11.76 33.78
N ARG A 109 -11.77 -11.30 32.91
CA ARG A 109 -10.43 -10.82 33.29
C ARG A 109 -10.45 -9.40 33.82
N GLU A 110 -9.45 -9.08 34.64
CA GLU A 110 -9.23 -7.71 35.12
C GLU A 110 -8.90 -6.76 33.95
N TYR A 111 -9.22 -5.48 34.13
CA TYR A 111 -9.17 -4.47 33.05
C TYR A 111 -7.83 -4.45 32.29
N GLU A 112 -6.71 -4.42 33.01
CA GLU A 112 -5.38 -4.33 32.39
C GLU A 112 -5.06 -5.57 31.53
N GLU A 113 -5.48 -6.75 32.01
CA GLU A 113 -5.27 -8.01 31.32
C GLU A 113 -6.15 -8.11 30.07
N ALA A 114 -7.43 -7.77 30.18
CA ALA A 114 -8.37 -7.73 29.07
C ALA A 114 -7.91 -6.74 27.97
N VAL A 115 -7.45 -5.55 28.36
CA VAL A 115 -6.86 -4.56 27.44
C VAL A 115 -5.58 -5.10 26.78
N GLY A 116 -4.74 -5.79 27.53
CA GLY A 116 -3.55 -6.46 27.00
C GLY A 116 -3.88 -7.48 25.92
N ILE A 117 -4.92 -8.30 26.13
CA ILE A 117 -5.42 -9.27 25.15
C ILE A 117 -5.93 -8.55 23.89
N ALA A 118 -6.83 -7.58 24.05
CA ALA A 118 -7.40 -6.85 22.92
C ALA A 118 -6.33 -6.15 22.06
N ARG A 119 -5.28 -5.58 22.68
CA ARG A 119 -4.15 -4.97 21.96
C ARG A 119 -3.37 -5.98 21.14
N ARG A 120 -3.10 -7.17 21.70
CA ARG A 120 -2.43 -8.27 21.02
C ARG A 120 -3.22 -8.80 19.83
N GLU A 121 -4.53 -9.02 20.00
CA GLU A 121 -5.40 -9.45 18.90
C GLU A 121 -5.44 -8.44 17.76
N ASN A 122 -5.57 -7.14 18.09
CA ASN A 122 -5.53 -6.08 17.10
C ASN A 122 -4.20 -6.05 16.33
N ALA A 123 -3.08 -6.31 17.01
CA ALA A 123 -1.77 -6.41 16.37
C ALA A 123 -1.69 -7.60 15.41
N LEU A 124 -2.20 -8.76 15.81
CA LEU A 124 -2.27 -9.94 14.94
C LEU A 124 -3.17 -9.71 13.71
N LEU A 125 -4.35 -9.12 13.91
CA LEU A 125 -5.26 -8.77 12.81
C LEU A 125 -4.61 -7.80 11.83
N ALA A 126 -3.89 -6.80 12.33
CA ALA A 126 -3.15 -5.86 11.50
C ALA A 126 -2.04 -6.54 10.68
N GLY A 127 -1.30 -7.47 11.29
CA GLY A 127 -0.31 -8.29 10.59
C GLY A 127 -0.93 -9.21 9.53
N ARG A 128 -2.05 -9.88 9.84
CA ARG A 128 -2.79 -10.73 8.88
C ARG A 128 -3.35 -9.92 7.72
N ASP A 129 -3.87 -8.72 7.97
CA ASP A 129 -4.35 -7.82 6.92
C ASP A 129 -3.21 -7.36 5.99
N MET A 130 -2.03 -7.03 6.55
CA MET A 130 -0.83 -6.73 5.76
C MET A 130 -0.42 -7.94 4.91
N GLN A 131 -0.32 -9.12 5.51
CA GLN A 131 0.03 -10.36 4.82
C GLN A 131 -0.98 -10.69 3.71
N GLY A 132 -2.27 -10.55 3.97
CA GLY A 132 -3.34 -10.73 2.98
C GLY A 132 -3.17 -9.81 1.79
N ARG A 133 -2.94 -8.51 2.02
CA ARG A 133 -2.67 -7.54 0.95
C ARG A 133 -1.41 -7.86 0.16
N TYR A 134 -0.36 -8.34 0.81
CA TYR A 134 0.87 -8.72 0.12
C TYR A 134 0.71 -10.03 -0.66
N ASN A 135 -0.07 -10.98 -0.17
CA ASN A 135 -0.41 -12.22 -0.88
C ASN A 135 -1.12 -11.96 -2.21
N GLU A 136 -1.92 -10.89 -2.33
CA GLU A 136 -2.56 -10.52 -3.60
C GLU A 136 -1.55 -10.32 -4.76
N THR A 137 -0.30 -9.98 -4.45
CA THR A 137 0.78 -9.83 -5.46
C THR A 137 1.17 -11.14 -6.14
N VAL A 138 0.73 -12.29 -5.60
CA VAL A 138 1.09 -13.63 -6.12
C VAL A 138 -0.08 -14.34 -6.78
N TYR A 139 -1.32 -13.88 -6.56
CA TYR A 139 -2.52 -14.54 -7.06
C TYR A 139 -2.56 -14.63 -8.58
N TRP A 140 -2.10 -13.59 -9.29
CA TRP A 140 -2.02 -13.66 -10.74
C TRP A 140 -1.10 -14.78 -11.23
N ASN A 141 0.04 -15.00 -10.58
CA ASN A 141 0.93 -16.12 -10.93
C ASN A 141 0.25 -17.48 -10.72
N ILE A 142 -0.59 -17.62 -9.70
CA ILE A 142 -1.38 -18.84 -9.46
C ILE A 142 -2.42 -19.01 -10.58
N ILE A 143 -3.17 -17.95 -10.87
CA ILE A 143 -4.19 -17.93 -11.94
C ILE A 143 -3.56 -18.26 -13.30
N SER A 144 -2.43 -17.64 -13.65
CA SER A 144 -1.74 -17.90 -14.92
C SER A 144 -1.23 -19.34 -15.01
N LYS A 145 -0.88 -19.99 -13.89
CA LYS A 145 -0.59 -21.43 -13.88
C LYS A 145 -1.85 -22.25 -14.14
N GLY A 146 -2.96 -21.92 -13.49
CA GLY A 146 -4.25 -22.57 -13.71
C GLY A 146 -4.74 -22.43 -15.17
N ALA A 147 -4.61 -21.24 -15.75
CA ALA A 147 -5.01 -20.97 -17.13
C ALA A 147 -4.28 -21.85 -18.15
N LYS A 148 -2.99 -22.15 -17.93
CA LYS A 148 -2.18 -23.02 -18.79
C LYS A 148 -2.63 -24.48 -18.78
N LEU A 149 -3.38 -24.91 -17.76
CA LEU A 149 -3.89 -26.27 -17.64
C LEU A 149 -5.24 -26.46 -18.32
N ILE A 150 -5.89 -25.37 -18.76
CA ILE A 150 -7.21 -25.45 -19.41
C ILE A 150 -7.02 -25.86 -20.87
N HIS A 151 -7.64 -26.98 -21.24
CA HIS A 151 -7.59 -27.48 -22.61
C HIS A 151 -8.35 -26.52 -23.56
N PRO A 152 -7.77 -26.06 -24.69
CA PRO A 152 -8.42 -25.09 -25.57
C PRO A 152 -9.81 -25.51 -26.07
N ALA A 153 -10.03 -26.81 -26.26
CA ALA A 153 -11.33 -27.35 -26.70
C ALA A 153 -12.48 -27.15 -25.69
N THR A 154 -12.19 -26.87 -24.42
CA THR A 154 -13.23 -26.60 -23.41
C THR A 154 -13.59 -25.12 -23.33
N LEU A 155 -12.87 -24.24 -24.05
CA LEU A 155 -13.09 -22.81 -24.04
C LEU A 155 -14.10 -22.41 -25.12
N HIS A 156 -15.12 -21.65 -24.72
CA HIS A 156 -15.98 -20.98 -25.69
C HIS A 156 -15.17 -19.93 -26.48
N MET A 157 -15.43 -19.86 -27.78
CA MET A 157 -14.82 -18.83 -28.62
C MET A 157 -15.23 -17.43 -28.13
N PRO A 158 -14.27 -16.50 -27.95
CA PRO A 158 -14.60 -15.14 -27.56
C PRO A 158 -15.46 -14.49 -28.65
N LYS A 159 -16.64 -13.98 -28.25
CA LYS A 159 -17.46 -13.14 -29.12
C LYS A 159 -16.97 -11.70 -28.97
N GLY A 160 -16.26 -11.20 -29.98
CA GLY A 160 -15.78 -9.82 -30.04
C GLY A 160 -14.24 -9.68 -30.03
N PRO A 161 -13.72 -8.44 -29.98
CA PRO A 161 -12.30 -8.18 -29.98
C PRO A 161 -11.56 -8.93 -28.87
N LEU A 162 -10.36 -9.42 -29.16
CA LEU A 162 -9.49 -10.00 -28.16
C LEU A 162 -9.19 -8.94 -27.10
N GLY A 163 -9.78 -9.11 -25.91
CA GLY A 163 -9.47 -8.27 -24.76
C GLY A 163 -8.11 -8.60 -24.17
N GLU A 164 -7.65 -7.78 -23.23
CA GLU A 164 -6.36 -7.92 -22.51
C GLU A 164 -6.18 -9.26 -21.76
N PHE A 165 -7.26 -10.03 -21.60
CA PHE A 165 -7.29 -11.31 -20.90
C PHE A 165 -7.88 -12.38 -21.82
N THR A 166 -7.17 -13.51 -21.91
CA THR A 166 -7.61 -14.71 -22.61
C THR A 166 -8.84 -15.33 -21.93
N MET A 167 -9.58 -16.16 -22.66
CA MET A 167 -10.69 -16.92 -22.07
C MET A 167 -10.24 -17.89 -20.98
N ALA A 168 -9.08 -18.52 -21.15
CA ALA A 168 -8.48 -19.39 -20.15
C ALA A 168 -8.19 -18.63 -18.84
N GLU A 169 -7.61 -17.43 -18.92
CA GLU A 169 -7.36 -16.60 -17.73
C GLU A 169 -8.64 -16.15 -17.04
N LYS A 170 -9.69 -15.83 -17.81
CA LYS A 170 -11.00 -15.47 -17.24
C LYS A 170 -11.59 -16.64 -16.45
N VAL A 171 -11.62 -17.83 -17.04
CA VAL A 171 -12.12 -19.06 -16.40
C VAL A 171 -11.27 -19.42 -15.18
N ALA A 172 -9.94 -19.43 -15.32
CA ALA A 172 -9.03 -19.73 -14.20
C ALA A 172 -9.17 -18.72 -13.04
N THR A 173 -9.45 -17.45 -13.34
CA THR A 173 -9.72 -16.45 -12.29
C THR A 173 -11.02 -16.75 -11.56
N GLU A 174 -12.10 -17.07 -12.27
CA GLU A 174 -13.38 -17.41 -11.65
C GLU A 174 -13.24 -18.62 -10.73
N VAL A 175 -12.59 -19.69 -11.20
CA VAL A 175 -12.30 -20.89 -10.41
C VAL A 175 -11.47 -20.56 -9.18
N PHE A 176 -10.35 -19.83 -9.34
CA PHE A 176 -9.52 -19.41 -8.22
C PHE A 176 -10.31 -18.57 -7.20
N MET A 177 -11.14 -17.63 -7.67
CA MET A 177 -11.95 -16.79 -6.81
C MET A 177 -12.96 -17.62 -6.01
N GLN A 178 -13.61 -18.59 -6.65
CA GLN A 178 -14.55 -19.48 -5.99
C GLN A 178 -13.85 -20.33 -4.92
N GLU A 179 -12.74 -20.97 -5.26
CA GLU A 179 -11.97 -21.84 -4.36
C GLU A 179 -11.36 -21.08 -3.18
N ALA A 180 -10.88 -19.86 -3.42
CA ALA A 180 -10.29 -19.01 -2.38
C ALA A 180 -11.34 -18.17 -1.61
N GLY A 181 -12.63 -18.35 -1.87
CA GLY A 181 -13.72 -17.71 -1.11
C GLY A 181 -13.98 -16.24 -1.44
N PHE A 182 -13.53 -15.75 -2.61
CA PHE A 182 -13.86 -14.41 -3.11
C PHE A 182 -15.24 -14.38 -3.78
N GLY A 183 -15.92 -13.24 -3.71
CA GLY A 183 -17.18 -13.05 -4.45
C GLY A 183 -16.97 -13.07 -5.96
N THR A 184 -17.74 -13.87 -6.70
CA THR A 184 -17.52 -14.15 -8.13
C THR A 184 -18.37 -13.30 -9.07
N SER A 185 -18.91 -12.15 -8.63
CA SER A 185 -19.66 -11.27 -9.52
C SER A 185 -18.79 -10.77 -10.69
N VAL A 186 -19.38 -10.64 -11.89
CA VAL A 186 -18.65 -10.28 -13.13
C VAL A 186 -17.76 -9.04 -12.95
N GLU A 187 -18.29 -8.01 -12.31
CA GLU A 187 -17.55 -6.77 -12.04
C GLU A 187 -16.41 -7.00 -11.03
N ASN A 188 -16.64 -7.80 -9.99
CA ASN A 188 -15.57 -8.13 -9.05
C ASN A 188 -14.47 -8.96 -9.70
N GLN A 189 -14.82 -9.95 -10.53
CA GLN A 189 -13.85 -10.74 -11.28
C GLN A 189 -12.97 -9.85 -12.18
N ARG A 190 -13.59 -8.92 -12.92
CA ARG A 190 -12.85 -7.95 -13.75
C ARG A 190 -11.91 -7.10 -12.90
N ARG A 191 -12.40 -6.55 -11.79
CA ARG A 191 -11.60 -5.73 -10.87
C ARG A 191 -10.42 -6.50 -10.29
N CYS A 192 -10.64 -7.71 -9.79
CA CYS A 192 -9.63 -8.57 -9.20
C CYS A 192 -8.56 -8.98 -10.22
N ARG A 193 -8.95 -9.41 -11.43
CA ARG A 193 -7.99 -9.72 -12.50
C ARG A 193 -7.04 -8.57 -12.80
N ASN A 194 -7.59 -7.38 -13.02
CA ASN A 194 -6.80 -6.18 -13.32
C ASN A 194 -5.88 -5.79 -12.16
N LEU A 195 -6.36 -5.91 -10.92
CA LEU A 195 -5.55 -5.61 -9.74
C LEU A 195 -4.41 -6.61 -9.59
N TRP A 196 -4.71 -7.90 -9.52
CA TRP A 196 -3.73 -8.95 -9.25
C TRP A 196 -2.68 -9.04 -10.36
N LYS A 197 -3.07 -8.89 -11.64
CA LYS A 197 -2.11 -8.85 -12.75
C LYS A 197 -1.10 -7.71 -12.58
N LYS A 198 -1.57 -6.49 -12.31
CA LYS A 198 -0.70 -5.32 -12.13
C LYS A 198 0.18 -5.42 -10.89
N LEU A 199 -0.35 -5.89 -9.76
CA LEU A 199 0.45 -6.13 -8.56
C LEU A 199 1.54 -7.18 -8.79
N SER A 200 1.23 -8.22 -9.56
CA SER A 200 2.20 -9.26 -9.89
C SER A 200 3.30 -8.77 -10.84
N GLU A 201 2.95 -7.95 -11.83
CA GLU A 201 3.91 -7.27 -12.71
C GLU A 201 4.87 -6.38 -11.91
N MET A 202 4.33 -5.52 -11.03
CA MET A 202 5.12 -4.66 -10.15
C MET A 202 6.06 -5.45 -9.22
N ARG A 203 5.58 -6.56 -8.65
CA ARG A 203 6.41 -7.43 -7.81
C ARG A 203 7.55 -8.08 -8.61
N ARG A 204 7.28 -8.50 -9.85
CA ARG A 204 8.28 -9.15 -10.71
C ARG A 204 9.44 -8.22 -11.07
N VAL A 205 9.18 -6.92 -11.18
CA VAL A 205 10.21 -5.90 -11.47
C VAL A 205 10.89 -5.35 -10.21
N GLY A 206 10.63 -5.93 -9.03
CA GLY A 206 11.36 -5.63 -7.80
C GLY A 206 10.68 -4.65 -6.84
N ILE A 207 9.46 -4.17 -7.13
CA ILE A 207 8.71 -3.33 -6.18
C ILE A 207 8.22 -4.24 -5.04
N SER A 208 8.80 -4.10 -3.83
CA SER A 208 8.52 -4.99 -2.70
C SER A 208 7.97 -4.23 -1.49
N LYS A 209 8.70 -3.25 -0.96
CA LYS A 209 8.33 -2.52 0.26
C LYS A 209 7.09 -1.65 0.04
N ILE A 210 6.97 -0.98 -1.10
CA ILE A 210 5.74 -0.24 -1.46
C ILE A 210 4.55 -1.20 -1.51
N LEU A 211 4.69 -2.38 -2.13
CA LEU A 211 3.61 -3.36 -2.21
C LEU A 211 3.26 -3.97 -0.84
N LEU A 212 4.24 -4.16 0.03
CA LEU A 212 4.05 -4.68 1.39
C LEU A 212 3.22 -3.72 2.25
N TYR A 213 3.52 -2.42 2.17
CA TYR A 213 2.84 -1.39 2.97
C TYR A 213 1.69 -0.70 2.23
N ARG A 214 1.33 -1.14 1.01
CA ARG A 214 0.29 -0.54 0.18
C ARG A 214 -1.05 -0.45 0.88
N ARG A 215 -1.79 0.64 0.69
CA ARG A 215 -3.18 0.80 1.15
C ARG A 215 -4.13 1.08 -0.03
N LYS A 216 -5.41 1.33 0.26
CA LYS A 216 -6.43 1.64 -0.75
C LYS A 216 -6.11 2.90 -1.56
N GLU A 217 -5.35 3.81 -0.97
CA GLU A 217 -4.84 5.03 -1.57
C GLU A 217 -3.94 4.69 -2.76
N PHE A 218 -3.03 3.73 -2.60
CA PHE A 218 -2.22 3.20 -3.70
C PHE A 218 -3.08 2.54 -4.78
N ASP A 219 -4.05 1.73 -4.39
CA ASP A 219 -4.96 1.08 -5.36
C ASP A 219 -5.80 2.10 -6.15
N THR A 220 -6.15 3.23 -5.51
CA THR A 220 -6.90 4.34 -6.11
C THR A 220 -6.01 5.17 -7.04
N TYR A 221 -4.78 5.47 -6.60
CA TYR A 221 -3.77 6.11 -7.43
C TYR A 221 -3.52 5.29 -8.70
N ARG A 222 -3.27 3.97 -8.57
CA ARG A 222 -3.10 3.05 -9.69
C ARG A 222 -4.27 3.08 -10.67
N LYS A 223 -5.51 3.10 -10.17
CA LYS A 223 -6.72 3.17 -11.00
C LYS A 223 -6.81 4.44 -11.85
N SER A 224 -6.10 5.51 -11.49
CA SER A 224 -6.08 6.74 -12.29
C SER A 224 -5.20 6.68 -13.54
N PHE A 225 -4.42 5.61 -13.73
CA PHE A 225 -3.50 5.44 -14.88
C PHE A 225 -3.91 4.25 -15.76
N THR A 226 -5.13 4.27 -16.29
CA THR A 226 -5.64 3.19 -17.16
C THR A 226 -5.03 3.19 -18.56
N GLN A 227 -4.50 4.33 -19.04
CA GLN A 227 -3.90 4.46 -20.38
C GLN A 227 -2.36 4.41 -20.34
N ASP A 228 -1.73 4.92 -19.28
CA ASP A 228 -0.27 4.99 -19.15
C ASP A 228 0.27 3.99 -18.11
N ALA A 229 -0.01 2.70 -18.32
CA ALA A 229 0.33 1.66 -17.35
C ALA A 229 1.86 1.42 -17.22
N GLU A 230 2.61 1.64 -18.31
CA GLU A 230 4.07 1.56 -18.31
C GLU A 230 4.68 2.71 -17.50
N SER A 231 4.22 3.95 -17.72
CA SER A 231 4.71 5.11 -16.96
C SER A 231 4.40 4.97 -15.47
N LEU A 232 3.23 4.42 -15.10
CA LEU A 232 2.92 4.14 -13.70
C LEU A 232 3.93 3.17 -13.07
N THR A 233 4.24 2.08 -13.76
CA THR A 233 5.15 1.06 -13.22
C THR A 233 6.56 1.63 -13.07
N GLU A 234 7.05 2.38 -14.05
CA GLU A 234 8.33 3.09 -13.98
C GLU A 234 8.35 4.13 -12.85
N GLY A 235 7.27 4.89 -12.68
CA GLY A 235 7.12 5.83 -11.57
C GLY A 235 7.22 5.14 -10.21
N VAL A 236 6.50 4.02 -10.03
CA VAL A 236 6.56 3.27 -8.77
C VAL A 236 7.92 2.57 -8.58
N ILE A 237 8.59 2.11 -9.64
CA ILE A 237 9.98 1.62 -9.55
C ILE A 237 10.91 2.73 -9.03
N SER A 238 10.78 3.94 -9.59
CA SER A 238 11.52 5.10 -9.11
C SER A 238 11.23 5.36 -7.63
N TRP A 239 9.98 5.28 -7.19
CA TRP A 239 9.64 5.43 -5.77
C TRP A 239 10.24 4.33 -4.91
N GLU A 240 10.20 3.07 -5.34
CA GLU A 240 10.82 1.97 -4.60
C GLU A 240 12.32 2.20 -4.43
N SER A 241 13.00 2.71 -5.47
CA SER A 241 14.43 3.02 -5.39
C SER A 241 14.76 4.14 -4.39
N VAL A 242 13.89 5.16 -4.28
CA VAL A 242 14.10 6.31 -3.40
C VAL A 242 13.66 6.01 -1.96
N TYR A 243 12.49 5.39 -1.80
CA TYR A 243 11.84 5.19 -0.49
C TYR A 243 12.10 3.81 0.12
N GLY A 244 12.61 2.83 -0.64
CA GLY A 244 12.82 1.47 -0.16
C GLY A 244 13.72 1.41 1.07
N SER A 245 14.84 2.14 1.04
CA SER A 245 15.77 2.25 2.18
C SER A 245 15.16 2.98 3.37
N LEU A 246 14.36 4.03 3.13
CA LEU A 246 13.63 4.73 4.19
C LEU A 246 12.61 3.81 4.87
N LEU A 247 11.84 3.04 4.10
CA LEU A 247 10.88 2.07 4.62
C LEU A 247 11.57 1.00 5.46
N GLU A 248 12.72 0.50 5.02
CA GLU A 248 13.53 -0.45 5.78
C GLU A 248 14.06 0.15 7.09
N GLN A 249 14.56 1.39 7.06
CA GLN A 249 15.01 2.07 8.28
C GLN A 249 13.86 2.28 9.28
N LEU A 250 12.68 2.70 8.79
CA LEU A 250 11.49 2.87 9.61
C LEU A 250 11.03 1.55 10.23
N GLU A 251 10.98 0.48 9.43
CA GLU A 251 10.66 -0.87 9.89
C GLU A 251 11.60 -1.30 11.03
N ASN A 252 12.91 -1.23 10.80
CA ASN A 252 13.92 -1.60 11.78
C ASN A 252 13.82 -0.78 13.07
N ARG A 253 13.60 0.54 12.95
CA ARG A 253 13.45 1.44 14.11
C ARG A 253 12.21 1.11 14.92
N MET A 254 11.07 0.88 14.27
CA MET A 254 9.81 0.58 14.97
C MET A 254 9.84 -0.78 15.65
N MET A 255 10.49 -1.77 15.02
CA MET A 255 10.68 -3.09 15.63
C MET A 255 11.57 -3.00 16.88
N LYS A 256 12.72 -2.30 16.80
CA LYS A 256 13.60 -2.06 17.96
C LYS A 256 12.93 -1.30 19.10
N GLN A 257 12.11 -0.30 18.78
CA GLN A 257 11.35 0.46 19.78
C GLN A 257 10.30 -0.42 20.49
N GLY A 258 9.74 -1.41 19.78
CA GLY A 258 8.84 -2.40 20.36
C GLY A 258 9.52 -3.34 21.36
N ASP A 259 10.84 -3.46 21.28
CA ASP A 259 11.69 -4.30 22.13
C ASP A 259 12.30 -3.55 23.34
N GLU A 260 11.73 -2.40 23.72
CA GLU A 260 12.14 -1.52 24.84
C GLU A 260 13.44 -0.72 24.67
N ASP A 261 13.99 -0.62 23.46
CA ASP A 261 15.10 0.31 23.18
C ASP A 261 14.57 1.69 22.74
N PHE A 262 14.38 2.59 23.71
CA PHE A 262 13.80 3.93 23.53
C PHE A 262 14.75 4.96 22.89
N THR A 263 15.95 4.57 22.46
CA THR A 263 16.96 5.47 21.87
C THR A 263 16.52 6.12 20.55
N GLY A 264 15.53 5.56 19.84
CA GLY A 264 15.09 6.04 18.52
C GLY A 264 14.15 7.26 18.48
N LEU A 265 13.72 7.79 19.64
CA LEU A 265 12.84 8.98 19.71
C LEU A 265 13.59 10.30 19.43
N SER A 266 14.91 10.33 19.61
CA SER A 266 15.73 11.54 19.47
C SER A 266 15.81 12.03 18.01
N ASP A 267 15.85 11.11 17.04
CA ASP A 267 16.06 11.46 15.62
C ASP A 267 14.81 12.03 14.93
N LEU A 268 13.61 11.65 15.37
CA LEU A 268 12.35 12.15 14.81
C LEU A 268 12.05 13.58 15.26
N LEU A 269 12.51 13.96 16.46
CA LEU A 269 12.48 15.34 16.91
C LEU A 269 13.52 16.20 16.17
N GLN A 270 14.68 15.62 15.80
CA GLN A 270 15.65 16.32 14.93
C GLN A 270 15.13 16.54 13.50
N PHE A 271 14.40 15.58 12.91
CA PHE A 271 13.83 15.75 11.57
C PHE A 271 12.73 16.82 11.50
N LYS A 272 12.02 17.08 12.61
CA LYS A 272 11.05 18.18 12.69
C LYS A 272 11.73 19.54 12.81
N ILE A 273 12.93 19.59 13.40
CA ILE A 273 13.74 20.81 13.56
C ILE A 273 14.50 21.16 12.26
N LEU A 274 14.73 20.20 11.36
CA LEU A 274 15.40 20.41 10.07
C LEU A 274 14.46 20.78 8.91
N MET A 275 13.15 20.91 9.18
CA MET A 275 12.11 21.24 8.20
C MET A 275 11.33 22.52 8.56
N GLU A 276 11.81 23.26 9.58
CA GLU A 276 11.45 24.66 9.87
C GLU A 276 12.63 25.57 9.53
#